data_AF-A0A7S0DP79-F1
#
_entry.id   AF-A0A7S0DP79-F1
#
_cell.length_a   1.000
_cell.length_b   1.000
_cell.length_c   1.000
_cell.angle_alpha   90.00
_cell.angle_beta   90.00
_cell.angle_gamma   90.00
#
_symmetry.space_group_name_H-M   'P 1'
#
loop_
_entity.id
_entity.type
_entity.pdbx_description
1 polymer ?
#
loop_
_entity_poly.entity_id
_entity_poly.type
_entity_poly.pdbx_seq_one_letter_code
_entity_poly.pdbx_strand_id
1 'polypeptide(L)'
;MPRWRKKEIPPGRTGAAGVKRNSNVVLGRDNFRFDSAHGTGKPDTATIKDREMDENHQAAEDEVEALKSIYGDENVLALGDGKVKILIQNDVEGRGALNLTVEFHDHYPSLRAPGFSLYADWPSEVESKRAHKKLLQIFDEEQGSPILYSWVEWLAENIRPPPAIHISNFTEAVSRSFEEIKSKSSKNERVILGRRVIYSHHIIAQSKRTTVKNLAEENELGGLSKIGWPGAIIVEGEESKVQAYVDALKKLRWKHLAVRGEEIVKGSPGQSLDSLRAFPKSFKELKEDQMHEFASECKSAGLETLFLTFIKKKGSATSSDKSKKLSSVTDDCQKWVTGETLVDRKSVFQAHVMRVESREEVRAAMDKLLTKKKIAKATHNISAFRFQGATGIVKDCDDDGEAAAGGRLLHMMDLSNVEGVLVVVSRWYGGILLGPDRFRHINNVARQLLEAEGYIRGKRGAGSKKKK
;
A
#
# COMPACT_ATOMS: atom_id res chain seq x y z
N MET A 1 41.70 -55.10 24.51
CA MET A 1 42.54 -54.45 25.56
C MET A 1 43.80 -53.94 24.89
N PRO A 2 44.47 -52.86 25.38
CA PRO A 2 44.24 -52.07 26.61
C PRO A 2 43.84 -50.60 26.29
N ARG A 3 43.07 -49.80 27.04
CA ARG A 3 42.88 -49.53 28.49
C ARG A 3 44.03 -48.78 29.17
N TRP A 4 43.94 -47.45 29.33
CA TRP A 4 44.50 -46.62 30.44
C TRP A 4 43.74 -45.27 30.48
N ARG A 5 42.65 -45.13 31.26
CA ARG A 5 42.48 -44.73 32.69
C ARG A 5 42.58 -43.21 33.00
N LYS A 6 41.51 -42.76 33.65
CA LYS A 6 41.19 -41.45 34.26
C LYS A 6 42.28 -40.90 35.20
N LYS A 7 42.34 -39.57 35.31
CA LYS A 7 42.56 -38.85 36.57
C LYS A 7 41.61 -37.64 36.66
N GLU A 8 40.87 -37.59 37.77
CA GLU A 8 40.12 -36.41 38.23
C GLU A 8 40.85 -35.76 39.43
N ILE A 9 40.43 -34.53 39.78
CA ILE A 9 40.41 -33.86 41.13
C ILE A 9 41.66 -33.01 41.54
N PRO A 10 41.58 -31.80 42.21
CA PRO A 10 40.47 -30.87 42.57
C PRO A 10 40.82 -29.34 42.35
N PRO A 11 40.24 -28.30 43.02
CA PRO A 11 39.99 -27.00 42.38
C PRO A 11 40.96 -25.89 42.86
N GLY A 12 41.07 -24.79 42.11
CA GLY A 12 41.93 -23.65 42.48
C GLY A 12 41.32 -22.32 42.06
N ARG A 13 40.94 -21.50 43.04
CA ARG A 13 40.44 -20.13 42.92
C ARG A 13 41.54 -19.16 42.45
N THR A 14 41.19 -18.25 41.55
CA THR A 14 41.47 -16.79 41.59
C THR A 14 40.47 -16.15 40.61
N GLY A 15 39.50 -15.32 41.02
CA GLY A 15 39.72 -13.96 41.49
C GLY A 15 39.23 -12.98 40.41
N ALA A 16 37.92 -12.78 40.28
CA ALA A 16 37.33 -11.77 39.38
C ALA A 16 36.49 -10.79 40.20
N ALA A 17 37.01 -9.56 40.32
CA ALA A 17 36.28 -8.40 40.81
C ALA A 17 35.24 -7.97 39.76
N GLY A 18 34.05 -7.63 40.24
CA GLY A 18 32.87 -7.45 39.40
C GLY A 18 32.65 -6.05 38.87
N VAL A 19 31.74 -5.97 37.89
CA VAL A 19 30.89 -4.81 37.66
C VAL A 19 29.46 -5.33 37.46
N LYS A 20 28.55 -4.80 38.29
CA LYS A 20 27.17 -5.22 38.50
C LYS A 20 26.30 -4.99 37.26
N ARG A 21 25.56 -6.01 36.82
CA ARG A 21 24.33 -5.85 36.01
C ARG A 21 23.13 -6.03 36.94
N ASN A 22 22.27 -5.02 36.99
CA ASN A 22 21.04 -5.04 37.76
C ASN A 22 19.94 -5.80 37.01
N SER A 23 19.44 -6.86 37.67
CA SER A 23 18.05 -7.27 37.86
C SER A 23 17.06 -7.33 36.69
N ASN A 24 16.76 -8.57 36.29
CA ASN A 24 15.45 -9.21 36.11
C ASN A 24 14.17 -8.36 36.22
N VAL A 25 13.29 -8.52 35.23
CA VAL A 25 11.85 -8.77 35.44
C VAL A 25 11.39 -9.84 34.44
N VAL A 26 11.07 -11.03 34.94
CA VAL A 26 10.36 -12.11 34.22
C VAL A 26 8.98 -12.21 34.88
N LEU A 27 7.91 -12.07 34.12
CA LEU A 27 6.54 -12.20 34.63
C LEU A 27 5.84 -13.40 33.97
N GLY A 28 5.39 -14.33 34.83
CA GLY A 28 4.15 -15.09 34.67
C GLY A 28 4.19 -16.40 33.87
N ARG A 29 4.40 -17.53 34.55
CA ARG A 29 3.96 -18.86 34.14
C ARG A 29 2.76 -19.23 35.01
N ASP A 30 1.58 -19.37 34.43
CA ASP A 30 0.43 -19.99 35.11
C ASP A 30 0.20 -21.40 34.56
N ASN A 31 0.48 -22.38 35.43
CA ASN A 31 0.16 -23.79 35.24
C ASN A 31 -1.28 -24.04 35.72
N PHE A 32 -2.19 -24.36 34.80
CA PHE A 32 -3.45 -25.03 35.16
C PHE A 32 -3.35 -26.51 34.77
N ARG A 33 -3.30 -27.37 35.79
CA ARG A 33 -3.55 -28.81 35.70
C ARG A 33 -5.05 -29.04 35.53
N PHE A 34 -5.44 -29.89 34.58
CA PHE A 34 -6.76 -30.53 34.59
C PHE A 34 -6.58 -32.02 34.34
N ASP A 35 -7.13 -32.83 35.24
CA ASP A 35 -7.04 -34.29 35.25
C ASP A 35 -7.84 -34.94 34.10
N SER A 36 -7.35 -36.10 33.67
CA SER A 36 -7.96 -36.95 32.64
C SER A 36 -9.10 -37.82 33.20
N ALA A 37 -10.19 -37.95 32.43
CA ALA A 37 -11.11 -39.08 32.52
C ALA A 37 -11.57 -39.51 31.11
N HIS A 38 -11.70 -40.82 30.93
CA HIS A 38 -11.85 -41.55 29.67
C HIS A 38 -13.21 -41.39 28.96
N GLY A 39 -13.19 -41.50 27.62
CA GLY A 39 -14.17 -42.32 26.88
C GLY A 39 -15.13 -41.61 25.92
N THR A 40 -14.85 -41.73 24.62
CA THR A 40 -15.74 -42.11 23.47
C THR A 40 -15.40 -41.34 22.19
N GLY A 41 -15.34 -42.08 21.08
CA GLY A 41 -14.65 -41.73 19.84
C GLY A 41 -14.99 -40.37 19.23
N LYS A 42 -13.96 -39.56 19.04
CA LYS A 42 -13.89 -38.43 18.10
C LYS A 42 -12.81 -38.76 17.05
N PRO A 43 -12.92 -38.25 15.81
CA PRO A 43 -11.86 -38.42 14.82
C PRO A 43 -10.54 -37.95 15.42
N ASP A 44 -9.49 -38.74 15.22
CA ASP A 44 -8.18 -38.58 15.88
C ASP A 44 -7.72 -37.12 15.86
N THR A 45 -7.74 -36.48 17.04
CA THR A 45 -7.31 -35.09 17.23
C THR A 45 -5.83 -34.88 16.92
N ALA A 46 -5.04 -35.97 16.89
CA ALA A 46 -3.66 -35.98 16.40
C ALA A 46 -3.61 -35.71 14.89
N THR A 47 -4.45 -36.38 14.08
CA THR A 47 -4.44 -36.25 12.62
C THR A 47 -4.89 -34.89 12.11
N ILE A 48 -5.73 -34.18 12.87
CA ILE A 48 -6.17 -32.81 12.54
C ILE A 48 -5.05 -31.80 12.85
N LYS A 49 -4.37 -31.95 14.00
CA LYS A 49 -3.26 -31.06 14.39
C LYS A 49 -2.04 -31.22 13.50
N ASP A 50 -1.73 -32.46 13.10
CA ASP A 50 -0.61 -32.73 12.20
C ASP A 50 -0.84 -32.09 10.81
N ARG A 51 -2.08 -32.17 10.29
CA ARG A 51 -2.45 -31.48 9.03
C ARG A 51 -2.42 -29.96 9.13
N GLU A 52 -2.90 -29.39 10.24
CA GLU A 52 -2.90 -27.95 10.46
C GLU A 52 -1.46 -27.40 10.60
N MET A 53 -0.57 -28.17 11.23
CA MET A 53 0.87 -27.85 11.30
C MET A 53 1.54 -27.92 9.92
N ASP A 54 1.24 -28.93 9.11
CA ASP A 54 1.75 -29.03 7.73
C ASP A 54 1.27 -27.87 6.85
N GLU A 55 -0.01 -27.47 6.98
CA GLU A 55 -0.59 -26.33 6.26
C GLU A 55 0.03 -25.00 6.68
N ASN A 56 0.28 -24.82 7.98
CA ASN A 56 0.97 -23.65 8.53
C ASN A 56 2.42 -23.54 8.04
N HIS A 57 3.15 -24.65 8.05
CA HIS A 57 4.53 -24.70 7.55
C HIS A 57 4.58 -24.34 6.06
N GLN A 58 3.70 -24.96 5.26
CA GLN A 58 3.60 -24.69 3.83
C GLN A 58 3.23 -23.22 3.58
N ALA A 59 2.28 -22.65 4.33
CA ALA A 59 1.90 -21.25 4.18
C ALA A 59 3.04 -20.27 4.49
N ALA A 60 3.90 -20.59 5.47
CA ALA A 60 5.08 -19.79 5.79
C ALA A 60 6.15 -19.88 4.70
N GLU A 61 6.40 -21.08 4.16
CA GLU A 61 7.33 -21.27 3.04
C GLU A 61 6.85 -20.54 1.78
N ASP A 62 5.56 -20.67 1.45
CA ASP A 62 4.94 -20.01 0.29
C ASP A 62 4.99 -18.49 0.42
N GLU A 63 4.82 -17.96 1.64
CA GLU A 63 4.96 -16.53 1.91
C GLU A 63 6.39 -16.04 1.68
N VAL A 64 7.39 -16.74 2.21
CA VAL A 64 8.80 -16.39 2.01
C VAL A 64 9.15 -16.43 0.52
N GLU A 65 8.68 -17.43 -0.20
CA GLU A 65 8.92 -17.56 -1.63
C GLU A 65 8.19 -16.47 -2.43
N ALA A 66 6.97 -16.10 -2.02
CA ALA A 66 6.27 -14.95 -2.59
C ALA A 66 7.05 -13.65 -2.33
N LEU A 67 7.62 -13.46 -1.13
CA LEU A 67 8.45 -12.30 -0.83
C LEU A 67 9.73 -12.27 -1.64
N LYS A 68 10.44 -13.39 -1.78
CA LYS A 68 11.60 -13.50 -2.69
C LYS A 68 11.22 -13.15 -4.11
N SER A 69 10.05 -13.63 -4.56
CA SER A 69 9.55 -13.25 -5.87
C SER A 69 9.36 -11.74 -5.95
N ILE A 70 8.81 -11.07 -4.94
CA ILE A 70 8.57 -9.63 -5.01
C ILE A 70 9.87 -8.83 -4.88
N TYR A 71 10.65 -9.10 -3.83
CA TYR A 71 11.77 -8.28 -3.35
C TYR A 71 13.15 -8.72 -3.88
N GLY A 72 13.23 -9.87 -4.55
CA GLY A 72 14.49 -10.49 -4.96
C GLY A 72 15.10 -11.36 -3.87
N ASP A 73 15.76 -12.45 -4.28
CA ASP A 73 16.40 -13.42 -3.38
C ASP A 73 17.49 -12.77 -2.51
N GLU A 74 18.15 -11.73 -3.03
CA GLU A 74 19.19 -10.99 -2.33
C GLU A 74 18.67 -10.19 -1.12
N ASN A 75 17.39 -9.82 -1.14
CA ASN A 75 16.76 -9.03 -0.07
C ASN A 75 15.94 -9.91 0.88
N VAL A 76 15.76 -11.20 0.59
CA VAL A 76 14.99 -12.14 1.41
C VAL A 76 15.82 -13.41 1.63
N LEU A 77 16.61 -13.39 2.71
CA LEU A 77 17.59 -14.43 3.03
C LEU A 77 17.03 -15.40 4.06
N ALA A 78 16.91 -16.68 3.68
CA ALA A 78 16.62 -17.75 4.63
C ALA A 78 17.88 -18.03 5.48
N LEU A 79 17.76 -17.95 6.80
CA LEU A 79 18.89 -18.13 7.74
C LEU A 79 19.00 -19.55 8.30
N GLY A 80 18.05 -20.44 7.96
CA GLY A 80 17.89 -21.75 8.60
C GLY A 80 16.96 -21.68 9.83
N ASP A 81 16.54 -22.85 10.33
CA ASP A 81 15.73 -22.98 11.57
C ASP A 81 14.44 -22.15 11.61
N GLY A 82 13.73 -22.03 10.47
CA GLY A 82 12.49 -21.24 10.40
C GLY A 82 12.72 -19.73 10.52
N LYS A 83 13.93 -19.24 10.24
CA LYS A 83 14.26 -17.80 10.25
C LYS A 83 14.45 -17.24 8.86
N VAL A 84 13.89 -16.07 8.63
CA VAL A 84 14.09 -15.28 7.41
C VAL A 84 14.52 -13.86 7.78
N LYS A 85 15.50 -13.34 7.05
CA LYS A 85 15.95 -11.97 7.12
C LYS A 85 15.53 -11.23 5.88
N ILE A 86 14.78 -10.15 6.06
CA ILE A 86 14.26 -9.29 5.00
C ILE A 86 14.96 -7.94 5.11
N LEU A 87 15.59 -7.51 4.00
CA LEU A 87 16.25 -6.23 3.88
C LEU A 87 15.30 -5.23 3.21
N ILE A 88 14.85 -4.25 3.97
CA ILE A 88 13.93 -3.21 3.49
C ILE A 88 14.73 -1.97 3.11
N GLN A 89 14.86 -1.70 1.82
CA GLN A 89 15.59 -0.55 1.30
C GLN A 89 14.70 0.70 1.34
N ASN A 90 15.06 1.67 2.18
CA ASN A 90 14.29 2.88 2.41
C ASN A 90 14.81 4.11 1.64
N ASP A 91 15.93 3.97 0.92
CA ASP A 91 16.56 5.02 0.12
C ASP A 91 17.12 4.45 -1.20
N VAL A 92 17.23 5.33 -2.20
CA VAL A 92 17.67 4.97 -3.56
C VAL A 92 19.17 4.58 -3.60
N GLU A 93 19.92 4.94 -2.56
CA GLU A 93 21.37 4.71 -2.47
C GLU A 93 21.76 3.61 -1.46
N GLY A 94 20.79 2.93 -0.85
CA GLY A 94 21.01 1.79 0.05
C GLY A 94 21.68 2.14 1.40
N ARG A 95 21.77 3.41 1.77
CA ARG A 95 22.45 3.89 3.00
C ARG A 95 21.57 3.79 4.25
N GLY A 96 20.27 3.47 4.11
CA GLY A 96 19.31 3.47 5.21
C GLY A 96 18.54 2.16 5.42
N ALA A 97 19.06 1.02 4.96
CA ALA A 97 18.30 -0.23 4.96
C ALA A 97 17.91 -0.70 6.37
N LEU A 98 16.64 -1.09 6.52
CA LEU A 98 16.09 -1.67 7.74
C LEU A 98 16.10 -3.20 7.64
N ASN A 99 16.66 -3.87 8.66
CA ASN A 99 16.66 -5.32 8.72
C ASN A 99 15.47 -5.79 9.55
N LEU A 100 14.58 -6.56 8.95
CA LEU A 100 13.53 -7.32 9.62
C LEU A 100 13.96 -8.78 9.69
N THR A 101 14.20 -9.31 10.90
CA THR A 101 14.44 -10.75 11.09
C THR A 101 13.19 -11.36 11.68
N VAL A 102 12.66 -12.39 11.03
CA VAL A 102 11.44 -13.11 11.42
C VAL A 102 11.81 -14.54 11.81
N GLU A 103 11.18 -15.04 12.86
CA GLU A 103 11.27 -16.41 13.37
C GLU A 103 9.87 -17.03 13.36
N PHE A 104 9.65 -17.98 12.46
CA PHE A 104 8.39 -18.70 12.34
C PHE A 104 8.24 -19.74 13.45
N HIS A 105 6.99 -20.02 13.80
CA HIS A 105 6.62 -21.09 14.71
C HIS A 105 5.52 -21.95 14.07
N ASP A 106 5.34 -23.18 14.54
CA ASP A 106 4.42 -24.17 13.94
C ASP A 106 2.94 -23.74 13.87
N HIS A 107 2.57 -22.72 14.64
CA HIS A 107 1.20 -22.20 14.70
C HIS A 107 0.98 -20.91 13.88
N TYR A 108 1.95 -20.51 13.06
CA TYR A 108 1.84 -19.35 12.16
C TYR A 108 1.40 -19.86 10.79
N PRO A 109 0.47 -19.20 10.08
CA PRO A 109 -0.19 -17.92 10.38
C PRO A 109 -1.47 -18.03 11.23
N SER A 110 -1.91 -19.25 11.53
CA SER A 110 -3.27 -19.50 12.03
C SER A 110 -3.58 -18.97 13.42
N LEU A 111 -2.66 -19.16 14.38
CA LEU A 111 -2.95 -18.91 15.80
C LEU A 111 -2.13 -17.78 16.40
N ARG A 112 -0.88 -17.60 15.97
CA ARG A 112 0.05 -16.65 16.60
C ARG A 112 0.94 -15.96 15.57
N ALA A 113 1.30 -14.72 15.86
CA ALA A 113 2.24 -13.92 15.07
C ALA A 113 3.67 -14.48 15.18
N PRO A 114 4.46 -14.43 14.10
CA PRO A 114 5.84 -14.91 14.15
C PRO A 114 6.67 -14.00 15.06
N GLY A 115 7.74 -14.54 15.63
CA GLY A 115 8.71 -13.73 16.35
C GLY A 115 9.42 -12.79 15.38
N PHE A 116 9.74 -11.56 15.80
CA PHE A 116 10.48 -10.65 14.94
C PHE A 116 11.41 -9.71 15.71
N SER A 117 12.41 -9.21 15.01
CA SER A 117 13.28 -8.13 15.47
C SER A 117 13.58 -7.16 14.33
N LEU A 118 13.64 -5.88 14.67
CA LEU A 118 13.97 -4.80 13.76
C LEU A 118 15.35 -4.25 14.13
N TYR A 119 16.24 -4.16 13.14
CA TYR A 119 17.57 -3.59 13.33
C TYR A 119 17.92 -2.58 12.23
N ALA A 120 18.21 -1.36 12.65
CA ALA A 120 18.88 -0.32 11.87
C ALA A 120 19.53 0.69 12.83
N ASP A 121 20.54 1.42 12.36
CA ASP A 121 21.32 2.34 13.19
C ASP A 121 20.66 3.71 13.40
N TRP A 122 19.51 3.96 12.76
CA TRP A 122 18.87 5.27 12.67
C TRP A 122 17.47 5.43 13.30
N PRO A 123 16.61 4.39 13.45
CA PRO A 123 15.30 4.57 14.06
C PRO A 123 15.43 4.92 15.55
N SER A 124 14.62 5.87 16.01
CA SER A 124 14.51 6.15 17.44
C SER A 124 13.84 5.00 18.20
N GLU A 125 14.03 4.95 19.53
CA GLU A 125 13.36 3.98 20.40
C GLU A 125 11.82 4.09 20.30
N VAL A 126 11.31 5.32 20.09
CA VAL A 126 9.87 5.59 19.92
C VAL A 126 9.35 5.00 18.62
N GLU A 127 10.07 5.19 17.52
CA GLU A 127 9.72 4.61 16.21
C GLU A 127 9.79 3.09 16.22
N SER A 128 10.80 2.53 16.89
CA SER A 128 10.94 1.08 17.08
C SER A 128 9.76 0.49 17.85
N LYS A 129 9.33 1.14 18.94
CA LYS A 129 8.14 0.73 19.72
C LYS A 129 6.86 0.87 18.90
N ARG A 130 6.71 1.96 18.15
CA ARG A 130 5.56 2.17 17.25
C ARG A 130 5.48 1.07 16.19
N ALA A 131 6.61 0.73 15.57
CA ALA A 131 6.70 -0.33 14.59
C ALA A 131 6.29 -1.67 15.19
N HIS A 132 6.89 -2.07 16.32
CA HIS A 132 6.53 -3.33 16.99
C HIS A 132 5.03 -3.44 17.29
N LYS A 133 4.43 -2.37 17.84
CA LYS A 133 2.99 -2.36 18.13
C LYS A 133 2.15 -2.52 16.87
N LYS A 134 2.51 -1.85 15.76
CA LYS A 134 1.71 -1.91 14.54
C LYS A 134 1.86 -3.23 13.80
N LEU A 135 3.04 -3.86 13.81
CA LEU A 135 3.23 -5.18 13.21
C LEU A 135 2.35 -6.24 13.89
N LEU A 136 2.29 -6.24 15.22
CA LEU A 136 1.38 -7.11 15.96
C LEU A 136 -0.09 -6.83 15.64
N GLN A 137 -0.47 -5.56 15.55
CA GLN A 137 -1.84 -5.18 15.16
C GLN A 137 -2.20 -5.67 13.74
N ILE A 138 -1.28 -5.63 12.77
CA ILE A 138 -1.51 -6.17 11.42
C ILE A 138 -1.80 -7.67 11.49
N PHE A 139 -1.11 -8.41 12.36
CA PHE A 139 -1.42 -9.83 12.56
C PHE A 139 -2.83 -10.03 13.13
N ASP A 140 -3.23 -9.25 14.13
CA ASP A 140 -4.57 -9.35 14.72
C ASP A 140 -5.68 -9.03 13.68
N GLU A 141 -5.40 -8.11 12.76
CA GLU A 141 -6.30 -7.71 11.67
C GLU A 141 -6.40 -8.79 10.56
N GLU A 142 -5.34 -9.58 10.35
CA GLU A 142 -5.19 -10.54 9.26
C GLU A 142 -4.98 -11.99 9.76
N GLN A 143 -5.50 -12.33 10.94
CA GLN A 143 -5.28 -13.64 11.57
C GLN A 143 -5.67 -14.80 10.64
N GLY A 144 -4.80 -15.82 10.55
CA GLY A 144 -4.96 -16.93 9.62
C GLY A 144 -4.49 -16.64 8.20
N SER A 145 -3.98 -15.44 7.93
CA SER A 145 -3.33 -15.09 6.68
C SER A 145 -1.85 -14.75 6.90
N PRO A 146 -0.99 -15.05 5.92
CA PRO A 146 0.38 -14.57 5.90
C PRO A 146 0.50 -13.05 5.71
N ILE A 147 1.29 -12.43 6.60
CA ILE A 147 1.31 -10.99 6.91
C ILE A 147 2.64 -10.27 6.61
N LEU A 148 3.71 -10.98 6.28
CA LEU A 148 5.04 -10.41 6.14
C LEU A 148 5.14 -9.38 5.01
N TYR A 149 4.36 -9.52 3.94
CA TYR A 149 4.26 -8.45 2.93
C TYR A 149 3.69 -7.17 3.52
N SER A 150 2.57 -7.28 4.25
CA SER A 150 1.91 -6.14 4.91
C SER A 150 2.85 -5.48 5.92
N TRP A 151 3.67 -6.28 6.61
CA TRP A 151 4.73 -5.78 7.49
C TRP A 151 5.81 -5.01 6.74
N VAL A 152 6.36 -5.60 5.67
CA VAL A 152 7.43 -4.97 4.88
C VAL A 152 6.95 -3.67 4.25
N GLU A 153 5.75 -3.65 3.67
CA GLU A 153 5.15 -2.47 3.07
C GLU A 153 4.93 -1.36 4.11
N TRP A 154 4.33 -1.71 5.25
CA TRP A 154 4.11 -0.73 6.31
C TRP A 154 5.43 -0.14 6.84
N LEU A 155 6.45 -0.98 7.07
CA LEU A 155 7.77 -0.54 7.53
C LEU A 155 8.43 0.37 6.49
N ALA A 156 8.44 -0.01 5.22
CA ALA A 156 9.02 0.77 4.13
C ALA A 156 8.36 2.15 4.00
N GLU A 157 7.04 2.24 4.24
CA GLU A 157 6.31 3.49 4.14
C GLU A 157 6.50 4.40 5.35
N ASN A 158 6.49 3.84 6.56
CA ASN A 158 6.31 4.58 7.81
C ASN A 158 7.58 4.73 8.64
N ILE A 159 8.61 3.93 8.38
CA ILE A 159 9.88 3.94 9.10
C ILE A 159 10.94 4.32 8.06
N ARG A 160 11.40 5.58 8.08
CA ARG A 160 12.34 6.13 7.09
C ARG A 160 13.59 6.70 7.75
N PRO A 161 14.77 6.55 7.12
CA PRO A 161 15.98 7.18 7.63
C PRO A 161 15.80 8.71 7.65
N PRO A 162 16.38 9.40 8.65
CA PRO A 162 16.38 10.85 8.66
C PRO A 162 17.05 11.38 7.38
N PRO A 163 16.55 12.50 6.80
CA PRO A 163 17.19 13.10 5.64
C PRO A 163 18.64 13.44 5.98
N ALA A 164 19.57 13.20 5.06
CA ALA A 164 20.96 13.59 5.23
C ALA A 164 21.04 15.12 5.42
N ILE A 165 21.20 15.59 6.66
CA ILE A 165 21.30 17.01 6.95
C ILE A 165 22.72 17.47 6.58
N HIS A 166 22.82 18.28 5.53
CA HIS A 166 23.91 19.25 5.40
C HIS A 166 23.64 20.37 6.41
N ILE A 167 24.40 20.38 7.49
CA ILE A 167 24.21 21.30 8.62
C ILE A 167 24.71 22.69 8.25
N SER A 168 23.80 23.65 8.02
CA SER A 168 23.98 25.04 8.46
C SER A 168 22.67 25.84 8.37
N ASN A 169 22.23 26.36 9.52
CA ASN A 169 21.37 27.56 9.71
C ASN A 169 19.84 27.40 9.63
N PHE A 170 19.19 26.80 10.64
CA PHE A 170 17.73 26.97 10.77
C PHE A 170 17.16 27.09 12.19
N THR A 171 17.86 26.62 13.22
CA THR A 171 17.22 26.39 14.54
C THR A 171 17.18 27.61 15.46
N GLU A 172 17.90 28.69 15.20
CA GLU A 172 18.00 29.82 16.15
C GLU A 172 17.01 30.97 15.89
N ALA A 173 16.39 31.03 14.71
CA ALA A 173 15.53 32.15 14.31
C ALA A 173 14.04 31.99 14.70
N VAL A 174 13.56 30.76 14.88
CA VAL A 174 12.12 30.48 15.02
C VAL A 174 11.62 30.67 16.46
N SER A 175 12.48 30.43 17.45
CA SER A 175 12.06 30.41 18.86
C SER A 175 11.78 31.80 19.45
N ARG A 176 12.33 32.88 18.88
CA ARG A 176 12.15 34.24 19.41
C ARG A 176 10.86 34.94 18.97
N SER A 177 10.20 34.48 17.91
CA SER A 177 9.04 35.19 17.33
C SER A 177 7.69 34.70 17.84
N PHE A 178 7.64 33.61 18.60
CA PHE A 178 6.38 32.92 18.91
C PHE A 178 5.66 33.44 20.18
N GLU A 179 6.37 34.12 21.07
CA GLU A 179 5.83 34.52 22.38
C GLU A 179 5.27 35.95 22.41
N GLU A 180 5.65 36.83 21.48
CA GLU A 180 5.14 38.20 21.40
C GLU A 180 3.73 38.32 20.78
N ILE A 181 3.28 37.32 20.01
CA ILE A 181 2.04 37.42 19.20
C ILE A 181 0.77 37.08 20.01
N LYS A 182 0.89 36.32 21.11
CA LYS A 182 -0.27 35.82 21.87
C LYS A 182 -1.05 36.88 22.67
N SER A 183 -0.51 38.06 22.93
CA SER A 183 -1.09 38.99 23.92
C SER A 183 -1.95 40.13 23.38
N LYS A 184 -2.19 40.25 22.06
CA LYS A 184 -2.82 41.46 21.46
C LYS A 184 -4.05 41.31 20.56
N SER A 185 -4.64 40.12 20.36
CA SER A 185 -5.75 39.95 19.40
C SER A 185 -7.01 39.31 19.98
N SER A 186 -7.69 39.99 20.92
CA SER A 186 -9.09 39.71 21.19
C SER A 186 -9.89 40.99 21.03
N LYS A 187 -11.00 40.91 20.27
CA LYS A 187 -11.91 41.99 19.84
C LYS A 187 -11.63 42.65 18.47
N ASN A 188 -11.45 41.85 17.40
CA ASN A 188 -12.04 42.17 16.08
C ASN A 188 -11.91 41.03 15.04
N GLU A 189 -12.02 39.76 15.46
CA GLU A 189 -11.73 38.66 14.54
C GLU A 189 -12.91 38.42 13.61
N ARG A 190 -12.76 38.78 12.34
CA ARG A 190 -13.72 38.49 11.29
C ARG A 190 -13.61 37.00 10.96
N VAL A 191 -14.73 36.28 11.00
CA VAL A 191 -14.76 34.89 10.52
C VAL A 191 -14.47 34.84 9.02
N ILE A 192 -13.71 33.84 8.59
CA ILE A 192 -13.36 33.65 7.19
C ILE A 192 -13.85 32.25 6.79
N LEU A 193 -14.84 32.22 5.89
CA LEU A 193 -15.32 30.98 5.29
C LEU A 193 -14.51 30.70 4.02
N GLY A 194 -13.97 29.50 3.93
CA GLY A 194 -13.29 29.00 2.75
C GLY A 194 -14.13 27.97 2.00
N ARG A 195 -14.08 27.98 0.67
CA ARG A 195 -14.65 26.93 -0.19
C ARG A 195 -13.61 26.40 -1.16
N ARG A 196 -13.51 25.08 -1.29
CA ARG A 196 -12.58 24.40 -2.21
C ARG A 196 -13.35 23.42 -3.07
N VAL A 197 -13.07 23.46 -4.36
CA VAL A 197 -13.43 22.40 -5.30
C VAL A 197 -12.16 21.70 -5.71
N ILE A 198 -12.10 20.41 -5.42
CA ILE A 198 -10.92 19.57 -5.58
C ILE A 198 -11.25 18.50 -6.62
N TYR A 199 -10.44 18.49 -7.67
CA TYR A 199 -10.39 17.44 -8.65
C TYR A 199 -9.46 16.34 -8.16
N SER A 200 -9.98 15.11 -8.16
CA SER A 200 -9.16 13.92 -8.16
C SER A 200 -9.34 13.20 -9.49
N HIS A 201 -8.27 12.54 -9.97
CA HIS A 201 -8.41 11.62 -11.09
C HIS A 201 -9.49 10.55 -10.80
N HIS A 202 -9.56 10.07 -9.56
CA HIS A 202 -10.61 9.18 -9.07
C HIS A 202 -10.55 9.00 -7.55
N ILE A 203 -11.68 8.66 -6.94
CA ILE A 203 -11.79 8.28 -5.53
C ILE A 203 -12.42 6.89 -5.45
N ILE A 204 -11.67 5.83 -5.76
CA ILE A 204 -12.21 4.45 -5.82
C ILE A 204 -11.93 3.70 -4.51
N ALA A 205 -10.67 3.75 -4.04
CA ALA A 205 -10.23 3.02 -2.86
C ALA A 205 -11.08 3.35 -1.62
N GLN A 206 -11.59 2.31 -0.95
CA GLN A 206 -12.45 2.45 0.23
C GLN A 206 -11.76 3.22 1.36
N SER A 207 -10.45 3.00 1.56
CA SER A 207 -9.65 3.76 2.53
C SER A 207 -9.68 5.27 2.25
N LYS A 208 -9.48 5.69 1.00
CA LYS A 208 -9.54 7.11 0.61
C LYS A 208 -10.93 7.69 0.76
N ARG A 209 -11.97 6.92 0.41
CA ARG A 209 -13.38 7.32 0.58
C ARG A 209 -13.69 7.60 2.04
N THR A 210 -13.33 6.66 2.93
CA THR A 210 -13.48 6.82 4.38
C THR A 210 -12.68 8.01 4.89
N THR A 211 -11.42 8.18 4.48
CA THR A 211 -10.60 9.32 4.92
C THR A 211 -11.15 10.67 4.45
N VAL A 212 -11.60 10.78 3.19
CA VAL A 212 -12.21 12.01 2.63
C VAL A 212 -13.42 12.44 3.44
N LYS A 213 -14.25 11.49 3.86
CA LYS A 213 -15.44 11.74 4.68
C LYS A 213 -15.07 12.07 6.13
N ASN A 214 -14.27 11.23 6.79
CA ASN A 214 -13.92 11.41 8.21
C ASN A 214 -13.19 12.73 8.45
N LEU A 215 -12.24 13.11 7.57
CA LEU A 215 -11.54 14.39 7.69
C LEU A 215 -12.50 15.58 7.57
N ALA A 216 -13.57 15.47 6.77
CA ALA A 216 -14.54 16.56 6.62
C ALA A 216 -15.40 16.68 7.88
N GLU A 217 -15.85 15.55 8.43
CA GLU A 217 -16.62 15.50 9.68
C GLU A 217 -15.80 15.99 10.89
N GLU A 218 -14.55 15.53 11.03
CA GLU A 218 -13.63 15.95 12.10
C GLU A 218 -13.31 17.45 12.06
N ASN A 219 -13.31 18.06 10.88
CA ASN A 219 -13.07 19.49 10.69
C ASN A 219 -14.37 20.32 10.64
N GLU A 220 -15.53 19.73 10.90
CA GLU A 220 -16.86 20.37 10.82
C GLU A 220 -17.12 21.06 9.46
N LEU A 221 -16.66 20.43 8.38
CA LEU A 221 -16.84 20.92 7.02
C LEU A 221 -18.16 20.42 6.43
N GLY A 222 -18.79 21.27 5.64
CA GLY A 222 -19.94 20.90 4.81
C GLY A 222 -19.48 20.59 3.40
N GLY A 223 -20.19 19.70 2.70
CA GLY A 223 -19.94 19.48 1.28
C GLY A 223 -20.28 18.10 0.78
N LEU A 224 -19.71 17.74 -0.38
CA LEU A 224 -19.95 16.46 -1.00
C LEU A 224 -18.73 15.95 -1.77
N SER A 225 -18.68 14.63 -1.93
CA SER A 225 -17.72 13.95 -2.80
C SER A 225 -18.43 13.04 -3.80
N LYS A 226 -17.84 12.83 -4.97
CA LYS A 226 -18.28 11.88 -5.99
C LYS A 226 -17.14 10.92 -6.28
N ILE A 227 -17.42 9.62 -6.13
CA ILE A 227 -16.43 8.54 -6.29
C ILE A 227 -16.23 8.14 -7.77
N GLY A 228 -15.27 7.27 -8.04
CA GLY A 228 -15.00 6.83 -9.41
C GLY A 228 -14.37 7.93 -10.27
N TRP A 229 -14.61 7.91 -11.59
CA TRP A 229 -13.92 8.80 -12.54
C TRP A 229 -14.81 9.93 -13.10
N PRO A 230 -14.36 11.20 -13.13
CA PRO A 230 -13.36 11.76 -12.23
C PRO A 230 -13.88 11.79 -10.80
N GLY A 231 -12.96 11.85 -9.84
CA GLY A 231 -13.30 12.09 -8.44
C GLY A 231 -13.53 13.57 -8.21
N ALA A 232 -14.65 13.93 -7.58
CA ALA A 232 -14.97 15.31 -7.26
C ALA A 232 -15.13 15.49 -5.75
N ILE A 233 -14.60 16.57 -5.20
CA ILE A 233 -14.83 16.96 -3.81
C ILE A 233 -15.12 18.45 -3.80
N ILE A 234 -16.18 18.86 -3.12
CA ILE A 234 -16.41 20.25 -2.74
C ILE A 234 -16.56 20.30 -1.22
N VAL A 235 -15.82 21.21 -0.59
CA VAL A 235 -15.87 21.43 0.85
C VAL A 235 -15.97 22.91 1.16
N GLU A 236 -16.67 23.23 2.22
CA GLU A 236 -16.68 24.55 2.83
C GLU A 236 -16.67 24.51 4.36
N GLY A 237 -16.16 25.56 4.96
CA GLY A 237 -16.09 25.73 6.41
C GLY A 237 -15.13 26.85 6.77
N GLU A 238 -14.63 26.83 8.00
CA GLU A 238 -13.64 27.80 8.45
C GLU A 238 -12.36 27.66 7.61
N GLU A 239 -11.84 28.78 7.11
CA GLU A 239 -10.69 28.83 6.18
C GLU A 239 -9.48 28.02 6.67
N SER A 240 -9.15 28.14 7.96
CA SER A 240 -8.07 27.41 8.62
C SER A 240 -8.26 25.88 8.55
N LYS A 241 -9.49 25.41 8.82
CA LYS A 241 -9.88 24.00 8.80
C LYS A 241 -9.97 23.45 7.39
N VAL A 242 -10.47 24.24 6.43
CA VAL A 242 -10.50 23.85 5.01
C VAL A 242 -9.08 23.69 4.47
N GLN A 243 -8.15 24.57 4.86
CA GLN A 243 -6.74 24.44 4.50
C GLN A 243 -6.11 23.18 5.10
N ALA A 244 -6.34 22.93 6.39
CA ALA A 244 -5.87 21.71 7.07
C ALA A 244 -6.42 20.43 6.41
N TYR A 245 -7.70 20.44 6.01
CA TYR A 245 -8.34 19.35 5.27
C TYR A 245 -7.67 19.11 3.92
N VAL A 246 -7.44 20.16 3.13
CA VAL A 246 -6.74 20.05 1.84
C VAL A 246 -5.32 19.53 2.01
N ASP A 247 -4.59 19.99 3.02
CA ASP A 247 -3.22 19.57 3.28
C ASP A 247 -3.16 18.11 3.75
N ALA A 248 -4.13 17.68 4.55
CA ALA A 248 -4.29 16.27 4.93
C ALA A 248 -4.62 15.39 3.71
N LEU A 249 -5.54 15.84 2.83
CA LEU A 249 -5.82 15.13 1.59
C LEU A 249 -4.57 15.02 0.72
N LYS A 250 -3.81 16.10 0.53
CA LYS A 250 -2.59 16.10 -0.30
C LYS A 250 -1.52 15.12 0.20
N LYS A 251 -1.53 14.74 1.48
CA LYS A 251 -0.62 13.72 2.05
C LYS A 251 -1.00 12.29 1.67
N LEU A 252 -2.24 12.05 1.21
CA LEU A 252 -2.63 10.74 0.70
C LEU A 252 -2.06 10.52 -0.72
N ARG A 253 -1.90 9.25 -1.11
CA ARG A 253 -1.38 8.90 -2.43
C ARG A 253 -2.44 9.09 -3.52
N TRP A 254 -2.44 10.24 -4.20
CA TRP A 254 -3.35 10.52 -5.33
C TRP A 254 -2.67 10.36 -6.68
N LYS A 255 -3.43 9.89 -7.66
CA LYS A 255 -3.02 9.83 -9.07
C LYS A 255 -2.89 11.22 -9.70
N HIS A 256 -3.82 12.10 -9.34
CA HIS A 256 -3.76 13.55 -9.54
C HIS A 256 -4.80 14.12 -8.59
N LEU A 257 -4.38 15.01 -7.70
CA LEU A 257 -5.27 15.80 -6.87
C LEU A 257 -4.93 17.27 -7.12
N ALA A 258 -5.92 18.05 -7.52
CA ALA A 258 -5.75 19.46 -7.79
C ALA A 258 -6.91 20.22 -7.18
N VAL A 259 -6.61 21.26 -6.41
CA VAL A 259 -7.61 22.26 -6.08
C VAL A 259 -7.86 23.06 -7.35
N ARG A 260 -9.09 22.99 -7.87
CA ARG A 260 -9.49 23.61 -9.14
C ARG A 260 -10.19 24.94 -8.95
N GLY A 261 -10.88 25.10 -7.82
CA GLY A 261 -11.58 26.31 -7.45
C GLY A 261 -11.38 26.62 -5.98
N GLU A 262 -11.14 27.88 -5.68
CA GLU A 262 -11.02 28.40 -4.32
C GLU A 262 -11.85 29.67 -4.21
N GLU A 263 -12.59 29.80 -3.12
CA GLU A 263 -13.34 30.99 -2.77
C GLU A 263 -13.14 31.28 -1.29
N ILE A 264 -12.91 32.55 -0.95
CA ILE A 264 -12.75 33.01 0.43
C ILE A 264 -13.76 34.12 0.69
N VAL A 265 -14.65 33.90 1.64
CA VAL A 265 -15.72 34.82 2.04
C VAL A 265 -15.40 35.36 3.43
N LYS A 266 -15.22 36.67 3.55
CA LYS A 266 -14.96 37.34 4.83
C LYS A 266 -16.29 37.79 5.45
N GLY A 267 -16.57 37.34 6.66
CA GLY A 267 -17.74 37.75 7.42
C GLY A 267 -17.66 39.19 7.90
N SER A 268 -18.82 39.78 8.12
CA SER A 268 -18.93 41.06 8.83
C SER A 268 -18.57 40.88 10.32
N PRO A 269 -18.11 41.92 11.02
CA PRO A 269 -17.84 41.83 12.46
C PRO A 269 -19.07 41.30 13.22
N GLY A 270 -18.89 40.21 13.99
CA GLY A 270 -19.97 39.57 14.76
C GLY A 270 -20.86 38.61 13.98
N GLN A 271 -20.67 38.43 12.66
CA GLN A 271 -21.37 37.43 11.88
C GLN A 271 -20.86 36.02 12.22
N SER A 272 -21.76 35.05 12.42
CA SER A 272 -21.38 33.67 12.64
C SER A 272 -20.96 32.98 11.34
N LEU A 273 -20.03 32.03 11.42
CA LEU A 273 -19.58 31.24 10.27
C LEU A 273 -20.75 30.48 9.61
N ASP A 274 -21.68 29.98 10.42
CA ASP A 274 -22.82 29.19 9.94
C ASP A 274 -23.80 30.01 9.10
N SER A 275 -23.86 31.33 9.30
CA SER A 275 -24.67 32.23 8.46
C SER A 275 -24.08 32.44 7.06
N LEU A 276 -22.82 32.04 6.83
CA LEU A 276 -22.13 32.18 5.54
C LEU A 276 -22.14 30.88 4.71
N ARG A 277 -22.51 29.76 5.33
CA ARG A 277 -22.48 28.42 4.71
C ARG A 277 -23.57 28.26 3.64
N ALA A 278 -23.22 27.60 2.56
CA ALA A 278 -24.14 27.15 1.51
C ALA A 278 -24.55 25.67 1.67
N PHE A 279 -23.73 24.87 2.36
CA PHE A 279 -23.96 23.48 2.72
C PHE A 279 -24.14 23.33 4.24
N PRO A 280 -24.96 22.36 4.69
CA PRO A 280 -25.02 21.98 6.10
C PRO A 280 -23.66 21.42 6.57
N LYS A 281 -23.46 21.33 7.89
CA LYS A 281 -22.29 20.65 8.50
C LYS A 281 -22.38 19.12 8.38
N SER A 282 -22.63 18.64 7.18
CA SER A 282 -22.63 17.23 6.84
C SER A 282 -21.91 17.02 5.52
N PHE A 283 -21.31 15.85 5.36
CA PHE A 283 -20.53 15.49 4.20
C PHE A 283 -21.14 14.28 3.49
N LYS A 284 -21.62 14.48 2.26
CA LYS A 284 -22.32 13.46 1.47
C LYS A 284 -21.37 12.79 0.47
N GLU A 285 -21.42 11.46 0.36
CA GLU A 285 -20.71 10.72 -0.70
C GLU A 285 -21.69 10.27 -1.78
N LEU A 286 -21.33 10.53 -3.04
CA LEU A 286 -22.07 10.15 -4.24
C LEU A 286 -21.34 9.05 -5.01
N LYS A 287 -22.11 8.17 -5.67
CA LYS A 287 -21.65 7.06 -6.52
C LYS A 287 -21.03 7.55 -7.83
N GLU A 288 -20.43 6.61 -8.57
CA GLU A 288 -19.67 6.90 -9.79
C GLU A 288 -20.51 7.50 -10.93
N ASP A 289 -21.80 7.17 -11.02
CA ASP A 289 -22.75 7.65 -12.03
C ASP A 289 -23.46 8.97 -11.64
N GLN A 290 -23.25 9.45 -10.40
CA GLN A 290 -23.97 10.58 -9.82
C GLN A 290 -23.30 11.95 -10.02
N MET A 291 -22.58 12.16 -11.14
CA MET A 291 -22.00 13.48 -11.46
C MET A 291 -23.08 14.56 -11.69
N HIS A 292 -24.23 14.18 -12.24
CA HIS A 292 -25.36 15.09 -12.45
C HIS A 292 -25.94 15.60 -11.12
N GLU A 293 -26.00 14.73 -10.11
CA GLU A 293 -26.44 15.09 -8.75
C GLU A 293 -25.41 16.02 -8.08
N PHE A 294 -24.12 15.73 -8.23
CA PHE A 294 -23.04 16.62 -7.75
C PHE A 294 -23.18 18.05 -8.31
N ALA A 295 -23.43 18.16 -9.63
CA ALA A 295 -23.64 19.44 -10.30
C ALA A 295 -24.92 20.15 -9.83
N SER A 296 -26.01 19.39 -9.65
CA SER A 296 -27.30 19.92 -9.19
C SER A 296 -27.21 20.48 -7.77
N GLU A 297 -26.54 19.77 -6.85
CA GLU A 297 -26.33 20.21 -5.47
C GLU A 297 -25.48 21.50 -5.43
N CYS A 298 -24.41 21.58 -6.24
CA CYS A 298 -23.61 22.80 -6.35
C CYS A 298 -24.44 23.98 -6.88
N LYS A 299 -25.33 23.75 -7.85
CA LYS A 299 -26.20 24.79 -8.41
C LYS A 299 -27.23 25.28 -7.40
N SER A 300 -27.91 24.37 -6.71
CA SER A 300 -28.88 24.72 -5.65
C SER A 300 -28.24 25.48 -4.49
N ALA A 301 -26.97 25.20 -4.19
CA ALA A 301 -26.17 25.92 -3.20
C ALA A 301 -25.59 27.26 -3.70
N GLY A 302 -25.82 27.65 -4.96
CA GLY A 302 -25.27 28.88 -5.56
C GLY A 302 -23.77 28.80 -5.89
N LEU A 303 -23.17 27.60 -5.91
CA LEU A 303 -21.75 27.34 -6.16
C LEU A 303 -21.46 26.87 -7.59
N GLU A 304 -22.36 27.17 -8.54
CA GLU A 304 -22.24 26.75 -9.95
C GLU A 304 -20.92 27.24 -10.58
N THR A 305 -20.51 28.48 -10.31
CA THR A 305 -19.26 29.06 -10.82
C THR A 305 -18.04 28.29 -10.31
N LEU A 306 -18.03 27.94 -9.03
CA LEU A 306 -16.96 27.18 -8.40
C LEU A 306 -16.92 25.75 -8.96
N PHE A 307 -18.08 25.13 -9.17
CA PHE A 307 -18.17 23.83 -9.85
C PHE A 307 -17.66 23.89 -11.30
N LEU A 308 -17.94 24.94 -12.07
CA LEU A 308 -17.42 25.05 -13.44
C LEU A 308 -15.88 25.10 -13.52
N THR A 309 -15.20 25.54 -12.45
CA THR A 309 -13.72 25.46 -12.36
C THR A 309 -13.22 24.01 -12.34
N PHE A 310 -14.02 23.08 -11.84
CA PHE A 310 -13.74 21.65 -11.87
C PHE A 310 -13.67 21.10 -13.30
N ILE A 311 -14.56 21.59 -14.18
CA ILE A 311 -14.75 21.09 -15.55
C ILE A 311 -13.73 21.72 -16.52
N LYS A 312 -13.30 22.97 -16.30
CA LYS A 312 -12.44 23.70 -17.25
C LYS A 312 -10.95 23.33 -17.11
N LYS A 313 -10.41 22.66 -18.14
CA LYS A 313 -8.96 22.62 -18.42
C LYS A 313 -8.51 24.03 -18.84
N LYS A 314 -7.42 24.59 -18.28
CA LYS A 314 -6.88 25.87 -18.77
C LYS A 314 -6.52 25.72 -20.27
N GLY A 315 -7.11 26.58 -21.10
CA GLY A 315 -6.73 26.83 -22.48
C GLY A 315 -7.77 26.45 -23.55
N SER A 316 -8.73 27.34 -23.82
CA SER A 316 -9.03 27.86 -25.16
C SER A 316 -10.29 28.73 -25.12
N ALA A 317 -10.18 29.92 -25.69
CA ALA A 317 -11.31 30.74 -26.09
C ALA A 317 -12.15 30.03 -27.17
N THR A 318 -13.45 30.33 -27.15
CA THR A 318 -14.46 30.39 -28.22
C THR A 318 -14.39 29.50 -29.48
N SER A 319 -15.59 29.02 -29.81
CA SER A 319 -16.17 28.63 -31.12
C SER A 319 -16.14 27.17 -31.57
N SER A 320 -17.33 26.57 -31.45
CA SER A 320 -18.13 25.95 -32.51
C SER A 320 -17.47 25.02 -33.55
N ASP A 321 -17.93 23.77 -33.46
CA ASP A 321 -18.48 22.95 -34.56
C ASP A 321 -17.55 22.04 -35.39
N LYS A 322 -18.16 20.88 -35.70
CA LYS A 322 -17.92 19.88 -36.74
C LYS A 322 -16.95 18.71 -36.52
N SER A 323 -17.63 17.57 -36.40
CA SER A 323 -17.27 16.25 -36.89
C SER A 323 -16.56 16.22 -38.26
N LYS A 324 -15.44 15.48 -38.35
CA LYS A 324 -15.18 14.39 -39.33
C LYS A 324 -13.68 14.00 -39.35
N LYS A 325 -13.44 12.73 -39.01
CA LYS A 325 -12.57 11.72 -39.65
C LYS A 325 -11.44 12.20 -40.58
N LEU A 326 -10.20 11.82 -40.29
CA LEU A 326 -9.33 11.15 -41.27
C LEU A 326 -8.24 10.28 -40.61
N SER A 327 -7.94 9.20 -41.31
CA SER A 327 -7.17 8.01 -40.99
C SER A 327 -5.70 8.08 -41.43
N SER A 328 -4.94 7.12 -40.87
CA SER A 328 -3.77 6.39 -41.41
C SER A 328 -2.36 6.88 -41.03
N VAL A 329 -1.48 5.87 -40.85
CA VAL A 329 -0.04 5.84 -40.46
C VAL A 329 0.18 5.72 -38.94
N THR A 330 0.65 4.62 -38.30
CA THR A 330 1.24 3.30 -38.65
C THR A 330 0.67 2.21 -37.72
N ASP A 331 0.18 1.10 -38.27
CA ASP A 331 -0.45 -0.03 -37.55
C ASP A 331 0.57 -1.16 -37.32
N ASP A 332 1.53 -0.95 -36.42
CA ASP A 332 2.41 -2.02 -35.94
C ASP A 332 3.11 -1.63 -34.62
N CYS A 333 2.42 -1.70 -33.46
CA CYS A 333 3.07 -1.95 -32.15
C CYS A 333 2.14 -2.25 -30.95
N GLN A 334 0.81 -2.05 -31.03
CA GLN A 334 -0.08 -2.27 -29.87
C GLN A 334 -0.88 -3.58 -29.95
N LYS A 335 -0.17 -4.70 -29.82
CA LYS A 335 -0.77 -6.04 -29.70
C LYS A 335 -0.60 -6.57 -28.27
N TRP A 336 -1.66 -7.16 -27.73
CA TRP A 336 -1.59 -7.88 -26.47
C TRP A 336 -0.75 -9.14 -26.67
N VAL A 337 0.32 -9.28 -25.90
CA VAL A 337 1.01 -10.55 -25.72
C VAL A 337 0.38 -11.25 -24.52
N THR A 338 0.14 -12.55 -24.65
CA THR A 338 -0.52 -13.36 -23.63
C THR A 338 0.36 -14.54 -23.30
N GLY A 339 0.64 -14.73 -22.02
CA GLY A 339 1.50 -15.80 -21.52
C GLY A 339 0.78 -17.13 -21.42
N GLU A 340 1.56 -18.14 -21.06
CA GLU A 340 1.05 -19.46 -20.73
C GLU A 340 0.11 -19.39 -19.52
N THR A 341 -0.79 -20.38 -19.45
CA THR A 341 -1.76 -20.48 -18.37
C THR A 341 -1.17 -21.36 -17.26
N LEU A 342 -1.17 -20.85 -16.03
CA LEU A 342 -0.86 -21.63 -14.84
C LEU A 342 -2.15 -22.14 -14.20
N VAL A 343 -2.18 -23.42 -13.82
CA VAL A 343 -3.32 -24.04 -13.14
C VAL A 343 -2.87 -24.60 -11.79
N ASP A 344 -3.53 -24.20 -10.71
CA ASP A 344 -3.36 -24.75 -9.36
C ASP A 344 -4.73 -24.90 -8.70
N ARG A 345 -5.02 -26.09 -8.15
CA ARG A 345 -6.26 -26.40 -7.43
C ARG A 345 -7.51 -25.88 -8.16
N LYS A 346 -7.58 -26.17 -9.46
CA LYS A 346 -8.63 -25.74 -10.42
C LYS A 346 -8.71 -24.23 -10.66
N SER A 347 -7.98 -23.41 -9.91
CA SER A 347 -7.83 -22.00 -10.22
C SER A 347 -6.86 -21.83 -11.38
N VAL A 348 -7.15 -20.89 -12.24
CA VAL A 348 -6.42 -20.66 -13.49
C VAL A 348 -5.90 -19.23 -13.49
N PHE A 349 -4.65 -19.03 -13.88
CA PHE A 349 -3.98 -17.74 -13.92
C PHE A 349 -3.38 -17.53 -15.31
N GLN A 350 -3.56 -16.35 -15.89
CA GLN A 350 -2.96 -16.00 -17.18
C GLN A 350 -2.56 -14.53 -17.19
N ALA A 351 -1.30 -14.26 -17.54
CA ALA A 351 -0.79 -12.91 -17.72
C ALA A 351 -0.98 -12.42 -19.16
N HIS A 352 -1.22 -11.11 -19.28
CA HIS A 352 -1.33 -10.37 -20.51
C HIS A 352 -0.48 -9.11 -20.37
N VAL A 353 0.34 -8.81 -21.37
CA VAL A 353 1.14 -7.57 -21.41
C VAL A 353 0.88 -6.79 -22.68
N MET A 354 0.89 -5.47 -22.56
CA MET A 354 0.78 -4.54 -23.67
C MET A 354 1.68 -3.34 -23.42
N ARG A 355 2.42 -2.94 -24.45
CA ARG A 355 3.19 -1.70 -24.43
C ARG A 355 2.24 -0.50 -24.34
N VAL A 356 2.53 0.43 -23.43
CA VAL A 356 1.74 1.65 -23.20
C VAL A 356 2.66 2.82 -22.84
N GLU A 357 2.33 4.00 -23.34
CA GLU A 357 3.10 5.23 -23.07
C GLU A 357 2.24 6.35 -22.47
N SER A 358 0.93 6.11 -22.35
CA SER A 358 -0.02 7.07 -21.79
C SER A 358 -1.15 6.38 -21.01
N ARG A 359 -1.85 7.14 -20.16
CA ARG A 359 -2.98 6.61 -19.38
C ARG A 359 -4.19 6.34 -20.26
N GLU A 360 -4.35 7.11 -21.33
CA GLU A 360 -5.36 6.96 -22.36
C GLU A 360 -5.18 5.62 -23.09
N GLU A 361 -3.94 5.26 -23.43
CA GLU A 361 -3.60 3.95 -23.98
C GLU A 361 -3.89 2.81 -23.01
N VAL A 362 -3.55 2.96 -21.71
CA VAL A 362 -3.89 1.96 -20.69
C VAL A 362 -5.39 1.70 -20.66
N ARG A 363 -6.21 2.77 -20.67
CA ARG A 363 -7.68 2.64 -20.68
C ARG A 363 -8.17 1.94 -21.94
N ALA A 364 -7.73 2.40 -23.11
CA ALA A 364 -8.12 1.80 -24.39
C ALA A 364 -7.68 0.33 -24.49
N ALA A 365 -6.48 0.01 -23.98
CA ALA A 365 -5.94 -1.34 -23.92
C ALA A 365 -6.80 -2.25 -23.04
N MET A 366 -7.20 -1.77 -21.85
CA MET A 366 -8.03 -2.51 -20.90
C MET A 366 -9.43 -2.75 -21.47
N ASP A 367 -10.07 -1.72 -22.02
CA ASP A 367 -11.37 -1.84 -22.70
C ASP A 367 -11.30 -2.87 -23.84
N LYS A 368 -10.22 -2.80 -24.65
CA LYS A 368 -9.96 -3.77 -25.73
C LYS A 368 -9.75 -5.18 -25.19
N LEU A 369 -9.03 -5.36 -24.08
CA LEU A 369 -8.80 -6.69 -23.48
C LEU A 369 -10.10 -7.31 -22.98
N LEU A 370 -10.94 -6.51 -22.31
CA LEU A 370 -12.25 -6.93 -21.78
C LEU A 370 -13.29 -7.23 -22.85
N THR A 371 -13.07 -6.86 -24.13
CA THR A 371 -13.91 -7.39 -25.22
C THR A 371 -13.79 -8.91 -25.37
N LYS A 372 -12.69 -9.52 -24.92
CA LYS A 372 -12.51 -10.97 -24.93
C LYS A 372 -13.36 -11.59 -23.82
N LYS A 373 -14.45 -12.25 -24.21
CA LYS A 373 -15.43 -12.88 -23.29
C LYS A 373 -14.81 -13.76 -22.20
N LYS A 374 -13.71 -14.48 -22.48
CA LYS A 374 -13.03 -15.33 -21.49
C LYS A 374 -12.44 -14.49 -20.34
N ILE A 375 -11.82 -13.36 -20.69
CA ILE A 375 -11.15 -12.44 -19.76
C ILE A 375 -12.18 -11.60 -19.00
N ALA A 376 -13.20 -11.11 -19.70
CA ALA A 376 -14.31 -10.38 -19.06
C ALA A 376 -15.06 -11.20 -18.00
N LYS A 377 -15.03 -12.53 -18.12
CA LYS A 377 -15.63 -13.49 -17.18
C LYS A 377 -14.63 -14.02 -16.14
N ALA A 378 -13.39 -13.53 -16.13
CA ALA A 378 -12.45 -13.86 -15.07
C ALA A 378 -13.01 -13.40 -13.72
N THR A 379 -12.65 -14.10 -12.65
CA THR A 379 -13.03 -13.71 -11.29
C THR A 379 -12.35 -12.40 -10.90
N HIS A 380 -11.09 -12.24 -11.30
CA HIS A 380 -10.30 -11.03 -11.10
C HIS A 380 -9.41 -10.76 -12.32
N ASN A 381 -9.32 -9.51 -12.75
CA ASN A 381 -8.43 -8.97 -13.77
C ASN A 381 -7.50 -7.94 -13.14
N ILE A 382 -6.56 -8.45 -12.34
CA ILE A 382 -5.59 -7.62 -11.60
C ILE A 382 -4.69 -6.91 -12.61
N SER A 383 -4.52 -5.60 -12.46
CA SER A 383 -3.72 -4.82 -13.42
C SER A 383 -2.70 -3.93 -12.73
N ALA A 384 -1.57 -3.72 -13.40
CA ALA A 384 -0.53 -2.78 -13.01
C ALA A 384 0.16 -2.22 -14.25
N PHE A 385 0.52 -0.94 -14.23
CA PHE A 385 1.30 -0.33 -15.31
C PHE A 385 2.35 0.63 -14.80
N ARG A 386 3.42 0.80 -15.58
CA ARG A 386 4.52 1.73 -15.30
C ARG A 386 5.10 2.22 -16.62
N PHE A 387 5.16 3.53 -16.84
CA PHE A 387 5.76 4.15 -18.03
C PHE A 387 6.30 5.55 -17.75
N GLN A 388 7.19 6.04 -18.61
CA GLN A 388 7.80 7.37 -18.46
C GLN A 388 6.81 8.48 -18.86
N GLY A 389 6.53 9.39 -17.93
CA GLY A 389 5.74 10.60 -18.20
C GLY A 389 6.61 11.87 -18.25
N ALA A 390 5.98 13.00 -18.56
CA ALA A 390 6.66 14.29 -18.68
C ALA A 390 7.36 14.78 -17.40
N THR A 391 6.86 14.38 -16.23
CA THR A 391 7.37 14.79 -14.91
C THR A 391 7.95 13.64 -14.09
N GLY A 392 8.22 12.50 -14.73
CA GLY A 392 8.71 11.28 -14.09
C GLY A 392 7.86 10.05 -14.37
N ILE A 393 8.13 8.97 -13.64
CA ILE A 393 7.51 7.67 -13.86
C ILE A 393 6.04 7.69 -13.41
N VAL A 394 5.16 7.34 -14.34
CA VAL A 394 3.73 7.19 -14.12
C VAL A 394 3.45 5.72 -13.86
N LYS A 395 2.97 5.40 -12.65
CA LYS A 395 2.56 4.05 -12.25
C LYS A 395 1.23 4.00 -11.52
N ASP A 396 0.51 2.88 -11.64
CA ASP A 396 -0.78 2.64 -10.98
C ASP A 396 -1.11 1.14 -11.00
N CYS A 397 -2.09 0.72 -10.18
CA CYS A 397 -2.56 -0.66 -10.12
C CYS A 397 -4.04 -0.76 -9.72
N ASP A 398 -4.66 -1.90 -10.04
CA ASP A 398 -6.01 -2.28 -9.64
C ASP A 398 -6.01 -3.76 -9.21
N ASP A 399 -6.60 -4.04 -8.06
CA ASP A 399 -6.71 -5.38 -7.49
C ASP A 399 -7.89 -6.16 -8.09
N ASP A 400 -8.88 -5.49 -8.69
CA ASP A 400 -10.14 -6.06 -9.18
C ASP A 400 -10.81 -7.02 -8.17
N GLY A 401 -10.78 -6.65 -6.88
CA GLY A 401 -11.35 -7.44 -5.78
C GLY A 401 -10.44 -8.53 -5.21
N GLU A 402 -9.28 -8.80 -5.82
CA GLU A 402 -8.22 -9.66 -5.26
C GLU A 402 -7.30 -8.81 -4.37
N ALA A 403 -7.77 -8.51 -3.15
CA ALA A 403 -7.12 -7.55 -2.25
C ALA A 403 -5.58 -7.72 -2.16
N ALA A 404 -4.86 -6.62 -2.32
CA ALA A 404 -3.40 -6.48 -2.31
C ALA A 404 -2.64 -7.08 -3.52
N ALA A 405 -3.31 -7.72 -4.48
CA ALA A 405 -2.64 -8.34 -5.63
C ALA A 405 -2.02 -7.32 -6.60
N GLY A 406 -2.73 -6.24 -6.93
CA GLY A 406 -2.29 -5.19 -7.85
C GLY A 406 -1.13 -4.39 -7.27
N GLY A 407 -1.17 -4.08 -5.97
CA GLY A 407 -0.05 -3.45 -5.27
C GLY A 407 1.24 -4.28 -5.35
N ARG A 408 1.15 -5.58 -5.04
CA ARG A 408 2.26 -6.54 -5.13
C ARG A 408 2.79 -6.65 -6.56
N LEU A 409 1.90 -6.72 -7.55
CA LEU A 409 2.27 -6.79 -8.96
C LEU A 409 3.02 -5.53 -9.42
N LEU A 410 2.52 -4.35 -9.05
CA LEU A 410 3.17 -3.09 -9.39
C LEU A 410 4.53 -2.95 -8.70
N HIS A 411 4.63 -3.39 -7.45
CA HIS A 411 5.89 -3.35 -6.72
C HIS A 411 6.95 -4.26 -7.36
N MET A 412 6.57 -5.48 -7.76
CA MET A 412 7.44 -6.38 -8.52
C MET A 412 7.96 -5.73 -9.81
N MET A 413 7.09 -5.02 -10.55
CA MET A 413 7.49 -4.27 -11.74
C MET A 413 8.49 -3.14 -11.42
N ASP A 414 8.30 -2.44 -10.31
CA ASP A 414 9.18 -1.35 -9.87
C ASP A 414 10.58 -1.85 -9.53
N LEU A 415 10.67 -2.94 -8.75
CA LEU A 415 11.94 -3.57 -8.37
C LEU A 415 12.66 -4.19 -9.57
N SER A 416 11.90 -4.75 -10.52
CA SER A 416 12.45 -5.29 -11.76
C SER A 416 12.77 -4.21 -12.81
N ASN A 417 12.60 -2.92 -12.45
CA ASN A 417 12.78 -1.75 -13.30
C ASN A 417 12.07 -1.84 -14.66
N VAL A 418 10.85 -2.37 -14.64
CA VAL A 418 10.01 -2.56 -15.83
C VAL A 418 9.29 -1.25 -16.16
N GLU A 419 9.35 -0.82 -17.43
CA GLU A 419 8.79 0.44 -17.92
C GLU A 419 8.14 0.30 -19.30
N GLY A 420 7.19 1.19 -19.58
CA GLY A 420 6.49 1.28 -20.86
C GLY A 420 5.45 0.17 -21.07
N VAL A 421 4.95 -0.45 -19.99
CA VAL A 421 4.10 -1.65 -20.10
C VAL A 421 2.94 -1.65 -19.11
N LEU A 422 1.81 -2.17 -19.57
CA LEU A 422 0.63 -2.57 -18.82
C LEU A 422 0.64 -4.09 -18.70
N VAL A 423 0.51 -4.58 -17.48
CA VAL A 423 0.39 -5.99 -17.13
C VAL A 423 -1.01 -6.21 -16.57
N VAL A 424 -1.70 -7.24 -17.07
CA VAL A 424 -2.98 -7.69 -16.55
C VAL A 424 -2.88 -9.20 -16.28
N VAL A 425 -3.19 -9.62 -15.06
CA VAL A 425 -3.27 -11.02 -14.69
C VAL A 425 -4.72 -11.39 -14.44
N SER A 426 -5.26 -12.24 -15.31
CA SER A 426 -6.60 -12.78 -15.18
C SER A 426 -6.58 -14.06 -14.35
N ARG A 427 -7.39 -14.09 -13.29
CA ARG A 427 -7.62 -15.26 -12.45
C ARG A 427 -9.05 -15.77 -12.60
N TRP A 428 -9.21 -17.07 -12.81
CA TRP A 428 -10.49 -17.77 -12.71
C TRP A 428 -10.47 -18.65 -11.47
N TYR A 429 -11.38 -18.40 -10.53
CA TYR A 429 -11.49 -19.14 -9.27
C TYR A 429 -11.98 -20.57 -9.49
N GLY A 430 -11.24 -21.54 -8.95
CA GLY A 430 -11.53 -22.97 -9.10
C GLY A 430 -12.43 -23.60 -8.05
N GLY A 431 -12.93 -22.81 -7.08
CA GLY A 431 -13.74 -23.33 -5.96
C GLY A 431 -12.96 -23.69 -4.70
N ILE A 432 -11.63 -23.59 -4.72
CA ILE A 432 -10.73 -23.87 -3.58
C ILE A 432 -9.97 -22.58 -3.24
N LEU A 433 -10.00 -22.17 -1.97
CA LEU A 433 -9.22 -21.03 -1.50
C LEU A 433 -7.72 -21.36 -1.53
N LEU A 434 -6.93 -20.58 -2.27
CA LEU A 434 -5.49 -20.80 -2.41
C LEU A 434 -4.68 -20.11 -1.30
N GLY A 435 -5.29 -19.24 -0.48
CA GLY A 435 -4.51 -18.46 0.49
C GLY A 435 -3.40 -17.65 -0.21
N PRO A 436 -2.19 -17.55 0.35
CA PRO A 436 -1.06 -16.80 -0.20
C PRO A 436 -0.63 -17.22 -1.61
N ASP A 437 -0.78 -18.50 -1.95
CA ASP A 437 -0.28 -19.07 -3.20
C ASP A 437 -0.79 -18.34 -4.42
N ARG A 438 -2.01 -17.80 -4.35
CA ARG A 438 -2.59 -17.01 -5.44
C ARG A 438 -1.70 -15.82 -5.79
N PHE A 439 -1.11 -15.13 -4.82
CA PHE A 439 -0.25 -13.97 -5.05
C PHE A 439 1.08 -14.37 -5.66
N ARG A 440 1.65 -15.50 -5.20
CA ARG A 440 2.84 -16.11 -5.80
C ARG A 440 2.60 -16.44 -7.27
N HIS A 441 1.48 -17.10 -7.58
CA HIS A 441 1.09 -17.42 -8.97
C HIS A 441 0.91 -16.17 -9.82
N ILE A 442 0.21 -15.15 -9.31
CA ILE A 442 -0.01 -13.87 -10.00
C ILE A 442 1.31 -13.22 -10.39
N ASN A 443 2.26 -13.10 -9.44
CA ASN A 443 3.56 -12.52 -9.71
C ASN A 443 4.41 -13.37 -10.65
N ASN A 444 4.38 -14.70 -10.49
CA ASN A 444 5.15 -15.62 -11.31
C ASN A 444 4.72 -15.59 -12.78
N VAL A 445 3.42 -15.67 -13.08
CA VAL A 445 2.95 -15.62 -14.48
C VAL A 445 3.24 -14.27 -15.13
N ALA A 446 3.16 -13.17 -14.37
CA ALA A 446 3.51 -11.85 -14.85
C ALA A 446 5.01 -11.72 -15.13
N ARG A 447 5.86 -12.14 -14.19
CA ARG A 447 7.32 -12.12 -14.34
C ARG A 447 7.79 -12.93 -15.54
N GLN A 448 7.33 -14.18 -15.66
CA GLN A 448 7.72 -15.06 -16.76
C GLN A 448 7.41 -14.42 -18.12
N LEU A 449 6.24 -13.80 -18.25
CA LEU A 449 5.85 -13.11 -19.47
C LEU A 449 6.70 -11.85 -19.72
N LEU A 450 6.98 -11.05 -18.68
CA LEU A 450 7.83 -9.86 -18.80
C LEU A 450 9.29 -10.23 -19.14
N GLU A 451 9.81 -11.33 -18.64
CA GLU A 451 11.13 -11.88 -19.00
C GLU A 451 11.15 -12.37 -20.44
N ALA A 452 10.13 -13.13 -20.86
CA ALA A 452 10.01 -13.64 -22.22
C ALA A 452 9.95 -12.50 -23.26
N GLU A 453 9.26 -11.41 -22.93
CA GLU A 453 9.16 -10.21 -23.76
C GLU A 453 10.33 -9.22 -23.57
N GLY A 454 11.32 -9.56 -22.75
CA GLY A 454 12.56 -8.80 -22.59
C GLY A 454 12.42 -7.49 -21.78
N TYR A 455 11.33 -7.30 -21.06
CA TYR A 455 11.16 -6.18 -20.13
C TYR A 455 12.04 -6.34 -18.88
N ILE A 456 12.29 -7.58 -18.46
CA ILE A 456 13.21 -7.90 -17.36
C ILE A 456 14.50 -8.42 -17.97
N ARG A 457 15.61 -7.70 -17.75
CA ARG A 457 16.93 -8.12 -18.18
C ARG A 457 17.43 -9.26 -17.29
N GLY A 458 17.18 -10.51 -17.68
CA GLY A 458 17.80 -11.64 -17.02
C GLY A 458 19.34 -11.57 -17.13
N LYS A 459 20.05 -11.94 -16.06
CA LYS A 459 21.45 -12.38 -16.21
C LYS A 459 21.43 -13.54 -17.20
N ARG A 460 21.94 -13.34 -18.42
CA ARG A 460 22.21 -14.45 -19.34
C ARG A 460 23.11 -15.43 -18.60
N GLY A 461 22.55 -16.55 -18.18
CA GLY A 461 23.32 -17.69 -17.69
C GLY A 461 24.39 -18.01 -18.73
N ALA A 462 25.63 -18.12 -18.27
CA ALA A 462 26.75 -18.57 -19.08
C ALA A 462 26.37 -19.88 -19.80
N GLY A 463 26.71 -19.94 -21.08
CA GLY A 463 26.07 -20.82 -22.05
C GLY A 463 26.14 -22.32 -21.77
N SER A 464 25.04 -23.00 -22.01
CA SER A 464 25.03 -24.39 -22.44
C SER A 464 25.13 -24.42 -23.97
N LYS A 465 26.33 -24.72 -24.50
CA LYS A 465 26.50 -25.11 -25.90
C LYS A 465 25.73 -26.42 -26.11
N LYS A 466 24.68 -26.39 -26.94
CA LYS A 466 24.14 -27.57 -27.61
C LYS A 466 25.28 -28.25 -28.38
N LYS A 467 25.69 -29.44 -27.95
CA LYS A 467 26.43 -30.37 -28.82
C LYS A 467 25.49 -30.79 -29.94
N LYS A 468 25.93 -30.54 -31.17
CA LYS A 468 25.42 -31.18 -32.38
C LYS A 468 25.79 -32.66 -32.37
#